data_AF-A0A2N2YYM6-F1
#
_entry.id   AF-A0A2N2YYM6-F1
#
_cell.length_a   1.000
_cell.length_b   1.000
_cell.length_c   1.000
_cell.angle_alpha   90.00
_cell.angle_beta   90.00
_cell.angle_gamma   90.00
#
_symmetry.space_group_name_H-M   'P 1'
#
loop_
_entity.id
_entity.type
_entity.pdbx_description
1 polymer ?
#
loop_
_entity_poly.entity_id
_entity_poly.type
_entity_poly.pdbx_seq_one_letter_code
_entity_poly.pdbx_strand_id
1 'polypeptide(L)'
;MGAHTSYPLVIYHLVSLKSHFHLITTEKFQEVIKELSNYEIYPNSDNDHLPDHKQLAERLNCNQLKMNKILKDLLNDIINGLNDHPLAIKDIVHILLISAYIDPEDKKNGDWIEKEWGKSITIPVVLPLTPRIGDYIEIPFIKTSYSYSTDDKYNSGYVHDVRHTINGTRQEILILISPFKSFYYKWEEMKKEYNDNKRWLAWLKAEKNRF
;
A
#
# COMPACT_ATOMS: atom_id res chain seq x y z
N MET A 1 -14.96 -25.81 11.06
CA MET A 1 -13.49 -25.78 11.16
C MET A 1 -13.12 -24.47 11.82
N GLY A 2 -12.62 -24.49 13.05
CA GLY A 2 -12.31 -23.26 13.79
C GLY A 2 -11.09 -22.59 13.21
N ALA A 3 -11.19 -21.30 12.88
CA ALA A 3 -10.04 -20.51 12.43
C ALA A 3 -8.96 -20.54 13.52
N HIS A 4 -7.76 -21.05 13.19
CA HIS A 4 -6.62 -20.98 14.09
C HIS A 4 -6.27 -19.51 14.32
N THR A 5 -6.30 -19.05 15.57
CA THR A 5 -5.91 -17.68 15.90
C THR A 5 -4.42 -17.48 15.62
N SER A 6 -4.07 -16.55 14.73
CA SER A 6 -2.70 -16.13 14.50
C SER A 6 -2.26 -15.19 15.62
N TYR A 7 -1.53 -15.71 16.62
CA TYR A 7 -0.99 -14.89 17.70
C TYR A 7 0.03 -13.83 17.26
N PRO A 8 0.87 -14.03 16.23
CA PRO A 8 1.68 -12.95 15.67
C PRO A 8 0.83 -11.75 15.25
N LEU A 9 -0.32 -11.99 14.61
CA LEU A 9 -1.24 -10.95 14.20
C LEU A 9 -1.90 -10.25 15.41
N VAL A 10 -2.29 -11.01 16.44
CA VAL A 10 -2.82 -10.45 17.68
C VAL A 10 -1.81 -9.50 18.34
N ILE A 11 -0.53 -9.92 18.42
CA ILE A 11 0.54 -9.12 19.01
C ILE A 11 0.78 -7.86 18.18
N TYR A 12 0.83 -7.98 16.86
CA TYR A 12 0.91 -6.83 15.95
C TYR A 12 -0.22 -5.82 16.20
N HIS A 13 -1.47 -6.28 16.31
CA HIS A 13 -2.60 -5.40 16.61
C HIS A 13 -2.52 -4.75 18.00
N LEU A 14 -2.07 -5.49 19.02
CA LEU A 14 -1.89 -4.93 20.35
C LEU A 14 -0.83 -3.82 20.37
N VAL A 15 0.32 -4.05 19.72
CA VAL A 15 1.39 -3.04 19.64
C VAL A 15 0.93 -1.82 18.82
N SER A 16 0.16 -2.02 17.75
CA SER A 16 -0.39 -0.90 16.95
C SER A 16 -1.42 -0.06 17.71
N LEU A 17 -2.09 -0.67 18.69
CA LEU A 17 -3.06 -0.04 19.59
C LEU A 17 -2.47 0.32 20.95
N LYS A 18 -1.14 0.37 21.10
CA LYS A 18 -0.48 0.65 22.40
C LYS A 18 -0.93 1.96 23.05
N SER A 19 -1.43 2.92 22.25
CA SER A 19 -2.04 4.15 22.75
C SER A 19 -3.25 3.92 23.66
N HIS A 20 -3.93 2.77 23.58
CA HIS A 20 -5.10 2.42 24.40
C HIS A 20 -4.76 1.65 25.67
N PHE A 21 -3.50 1.24 25.86
CA PHE A 21 -3.09 0.50 27.04
C PHE A 21 -3.36 1.25 28.35
N HIS A 22 -3.27 2.58 28.34
CA HIS A 22 -3.56 3.41 29.52
C HIS A 22 -5.03 3.32 30.01
N LEU A 23 -5.95 2.86 29.17
CA LEU A 23 -7.36 2.66 29.52
C LEU A 23 -7.61 1.32 30.21
N ILE A 24 -6.68 0.38 30.08
CA ILE A 24 -6.80 -0.97 30.63
C ILE A 24 -6.23 -0.96 32.05
N THR A 25 -7.12 -1.00 33.04
CA THR A 25 -6.75 -0.99 34.48
C THR A 25 -6.69 -2.39 35.09
N THR A 26 -7.19 -3.42 34.40
CA THR A 26 -7.23 -4.79 34.92
C THR A 26 -5.81 -5.32 35.18
N GLU A 27 -5.56 -5.76 36.42
CA GLU A 27 -4.23 -6.14 36.91
C GLU A 27 -3.59 -7.29 36.10
N LYS A 28 -4.41 -8.26 35.66
CA LYS A 28 -3.95 -9.43 34.88
C LYS A 28 -3.24 -9.07 33.56
N PHE A 29 -3.42 -7.85 33.05
CA PHE A 29 -2.84 -7.40 31.78
C PHE A 29 -1.59 -6.54 31.95
N GLN A 30 -1.32 -6.02 33.14
CA GLN A 30 -0.35 -4.93 33.32
C GLN A 30 1.08 -5.34 32.94
N GLU A 31 1.48 -6.58 33.25
CA GLU A 31 2.79 -7.09 32.88
C GLU A 31 2.95 -7.22 31.35
N VAL A 32 1.93 -7.72 30.67
CA VAL A 32 1.92 -7.85 29.20
C VAL A 32 1.88 -6.48 28.53
N ILE A 33 1.08 -5.56 29.04
CA ILE A 33 1.02 -4.17 28.57
C ILE A 33 2.40 -3.51 28.69
N LYS A 34 3.05 -3.65 29.85
CA LYS A 34 4.37 -3.08 30.09
C LYS A 34 5.41 -3.64 29.12
N GLU A 35 5.37 -4.94 28.86
CA GLU A 35 6.29 -5.59 27.92
C GLU A 35 6.02 -5.13 26.47
N LEU A 36 4.76 -5.19 26.01
CA LEU A 36 4.38 -4.81 24.65
C LEU A 36 4.60 -3.33 24.35
N SER A 37 4.58 -2.47 25.38
CA SER A 37 4.84 -1.02 25.24
C SER A 37 6.25 -0.70 24.74
N ASN A 38 7.20 -1.62 24.93
CA ASN A 38 8.59 -1.46 24.50
C ASN A 38 8.78 -1.71 22.99
N TYR A 39 7.73 -2.14 22.30
CA TYR A 39 7.77 -2.47 20.88
C TYR A 39 7.17 -1.36 20.02
N GLU A 40 7.69 -1.28 18.80
CA GLU A 40 7.24 -0.36 17.77
C GLU A 40 6.94 -1.13 16.49
N ILE A 41 6.03 -0.60 15.68
CA ILE A 41 5.74 -1.15 14.36
C ILE A 41 6.35 -0.23 13.33
N TYR A 42 7.16 -0.81 12.46
CA TYR A 42 7.76 -0.11 11.34
C TYR A 42 6.91 -0.32 10.08
N PRO A 43 6.50 0.78 9.41
CA PRO A 43 5.81 0.69 8.14
C PRO A 43 6.67 -0.03 7.09
N ASN A 44 6.05 -0.84 6.23
CA ASN A 44 6.70 -1.58 5.13
C ASN A 44 7.82 -2.54 5.57
N SER A 45 7.75 -3.04 6.80
CA SER A 45 8.64 -4.08 7.33
C SER A 45 7.83 -5.32 7.68
N ASP A 46 8.44 -6.50 7.62
CA ASP A 46 7.85 -7.75 8.12
C ASP A 46 7.70 -7.75 9.65
N ASN A 47 8.33 -6.79 10.34
CA ASN A 47 8.27 -6.60 11.79
C ASN A 47 8.72 -7.84 12.59
N ASP A 48 9.71 -8.59 12.08
CA ASP A 48 10.27 -9.80 12.70
C ASP A 48 10.86 -9.59 14.10
N HIS A 49 11.09 -8.34 14.51
CA HIS A 49 11.55 -7.99 15.87
C HIS A 49 10.44 -8.09 16.92
N LEU A 50 9.17 -8.16 16.51
CA LEU A 50 8.05 -8.36 17.43
C LEU A 50 8.15 -9.75 18.08
N PRO A 51 7.81 -9.86 19.38
CA PRO A 51 7.93 -11.13 20.05
C PRO A 51 6.79 -12.05 19.62
N ASP A 52 7.04 -13.36 19.61
CA ASP A 52 5.96 -14.33 19.52
C ASP A 52 5.35 -14.63 20.91
N HIS A 53 4.19 -15.28 20.92
CA HIS A 53 3.50 -15.66 22.15
C HIS A 53 4.30 -16.62 23.06
N LYS A 54 5.24 -17.39 22.51
CA LYS A 54 6.10 -18.29 23.30
C LYS A 54 7.20 -17.50 24.01
N GLN A 55 7.84 -16.57 23.30
CA GLN A 55 8.82 -15.64 23.83
C GLN A 55 8.21 -14.76 24.92
N LEU A 56 6.99 -14.24 24.72
CA LEU A 56 6.28 -13.50 25.76
C LEU A 56 5.98 -14.36 26.98
N ALA A 57 5.54 -15.61 26.78
CA ALA A 57 5.25 -16.54 27.86
C ALA A 57 6.50 -16.85 28.70
N GLU A 58 7.63 -17.08 28.06
CA GLU A 58 8.93 -17.31 28.71
C GLU A 58 9.40 -16.07 29.48
N ARG A 59 9.38 -14.88 28.86
CA ARG A 59 9.79 -13.62 29.51
C ARG A 59 8.98 -13.28 30.74
N LEU A 60 7.67 -13.54 30.70
CA LEU A 60 6.74 -13.25 31.78
C LEU A 60 6.50 -14.46 32.69
N ASN A 61 7.35 -15.49 32.59
CA ASN A 61 7.32 -16.70 33.42
C ASN A 61 5.92 -17.30 33.58
N CYS A 62 5.23 -17.49 32.46
CA CYS A 62 3.88 -18.04 32.43
C CYS A 62 3.75 -19.13 31.35
N ASN A 63 2.72 -19.97 31.44
CA ASN A 63 2.50 -20.99 30.41
C ASN A 63 1.91 -20.38 29.12
N GLN A 64 2.19 -21.00 27.98
CA GLN A 64 1.75 -20.52 26.66
C GLN A 64 0.22 -20.42 26.55
N LEU A 65 -0.53 -21.35 27.15
CA LEU A 65 -2.00 -21.31 27.14
C LEU A 65 -2.57 -20.08 27.86
N LYS A 66 -1.95 -19.70 28.98
CA LYS A 66 -2.29 -18.51 29.76
C LYS A 66 -1.92 -17.25 28.98
N MET A 67 -0.73 -17.18 28.38
CA MET A 67 -0.33 -16.04 27.53
C MET A 67 -1.30 -15.85 26.37
N ASN A 68 -1.64 -16.93 25.67
CA ASN A 68 -2.60 -16.94 24.58
C ASN A 68 -3.96 -16.39 24.98
N LYS A 69 -4.46 -16.78 26.15
CA LYS A 69 -5.71 -16.25 26.71
C LYS A 69 -5.58 -14.77 27.05
N ILE A 70 -4.49 -14.36 27.69
CA ILE A 70 -4.23 -12.97 28.07
C ILE A 70 -4.21 -12.05 26.84
N LEU A 71 -3.50 -12.43 25.77
CA LEU A 71 -3.40 -11.63 24.55
C LEU A 71 -4.77 -11.45 23.87
N LYS A 72 -5.58 -12.51 23.83
CA LYS A 72 -6.94 -12.46 23.26
C LYS A 72 -7.87 -11.59 24.09
N ASP A 73 -7.90 -11.82 25.40
CA ASP A 73 -8.75 -11.06 26.32
C ASP A 73 -8.36 -9.56 26.26
N LEU A 74 -7.07 -9.24 26.24
CA LEU A 74 -6.59 -7.86 26.16
C LEU A 74 -7.02 -7.18 24.84
N LEU A 75 -6.87 -7.86 23.71
CA LEU A 75 -7.28 -7.31 22.41
C LEU A 75 -8.79 -7.08 22.38
N ASN A 76 -9.58 -8.02 22.90
CA ASN A 76 -11.03 -7.88 22.99
C ASN A 76 -11.44 -6.72 23.90
N ASP A 77 -10.80 -6.55 25.05
CA ASP A 77 -11.09 -5.45 25.97
C ASP A 77 -10.79 -4.09 25.31
N ILE A 78 -9.69 -3.98 24.56
CA ILE A 78 -9.39 -2.78 23.77
C ILE A 78 -10.47 -2.54 22.71
N ILE A 79 -10.82 -3.56 21.90
CA ILE A 79 -11.82 -3.45 20.83
C ILE A 79 -13.18 -3.03 21.39
N ASN A 80 -13.61 -3.63 22.50
CA ASN A 80 -14.87 -3.30 23.14
C ASN A 80 -14.86 -1.87 23.69
N GLY A 81 -13.71 -1.41 24.19
CA GLY A 81 -13.51 -0.03 24.66
C GLY A 81 -13.51 1.04 23.56
N LEU A 82 -13.34 0.67 22.28
CA LEU A 82 -13.32 1.63 21.17
C LEU A 82 -14.65 2.36 20.96
N ASN A 83 -15.76 1.82 21.45
CA ASN A 83 -17.06 2.50 21.39
C ASN A 83 -17.10 3.74 22.29
N ASP A 84 -16.51 3.65 23.49
CA ASP A 84 -16.46 4.75 24.47
C ASP A 84 -15.23 5.64 24.28
N HIS A 85 -14.15 5.05 23.77
CA HIS A 85 -12.87 5.70 23.54
C HIS A 85 -12.41 5.44 22.10
N PRO A 86 -12.92 6.21 21.12
CA PRO A 86 -12.57 6.03 19.72
C PRO A 86 -11.07 6.20 19.47
N LEU A 87 -10.55 5.40 18.54
CA LEU A 87 -9.16 5.49 18.09
C LEU A 87 -8.90 6.85 17.43
N ALA A 88 -8.07 7.66 18.06
CA ALA A 88 -7.60 8.91 17.49
C ALA A 88 -6.48 8.64 16.46
N ILE A 89 -6.71 9.01 15.21
CA ILE A 89 -5.68 9.01 14.17
C ILE A 89 -4.75 10.20 14.41
N LYS A 90 -3.46 9.91 14.55
CA LYS A 90 -2.43 10.93 14.84
C LYS A 90 -1.65 11.32 13.59
N ASP A 91 -1.38 10.33 12.74
CA ASP A 91 -0.55 10.50 11.55
C ASP A 91 -1.36 10.18 10.30
N ILE A 92 -1.36 11.11 9.34
CA ILE A 92 -1.92 10.91 8.00
C ILE A 92 -0.76 10.91 7.02
N VAL A 93 -0.60 9.83 6.28
CA VAL A 93 0.41 9.70 5.22
C VAL A 93 -0.30 9.48 3.90
N HIS A 94 0.01 10.32 2.91
CA HIS A 94 -0.49 10.15 1.56
C HIS A 94 0.52 9.33 0.76
N ILE A 95 0.01 8.40 -0.05
CA ILE A 95 0.80 7.56 -0.92
C ILE A 95 0.28 7.79 -2.33
N LEU A 96 1.08 8.41 -3.19
CA LEU A 96 0.74 8.55 -4.61
C LEU A 96 1.10 7.25 -5.32
N LEU A 97 0.10 6.58 -5.89
CA LEU A 97 0.30 5.47 -6.81
C LEU A 97 0.07 5.98 -8.23
N ILE A 98 1.15 6.05 -9.00
CA ILE A 98 1.12 6.44 -10.40
C ILE A 98 1.15 5.15 -11.22
N SER A 99 0.05 4.83 -11.89
CA SER A 99 -0.05 3.67 -12.78
C SER A 99 -0.79 4.03 -14.06
N ALA A 100 -0.59 3.24 -15.12
CA ALA A 100 -1.45 3.34 -16.29
C ALA A 100 -2.92 3.12 -15.89
N TYR A 101 -3.84 3.82 -16.56
CA TYR A 101 -5.27 3.59 -16.42
C TYR A 101 -5.60 2.18 -16.93
N ILE A 102 -6.31 1.39 -16.13
CA ILE A 102 -6.77 0.06 -16.50
C ILE A 102 -8.29 0.06 -16.38
N ASP A 103 -8.96 -0.14 -17.52
CA ASP A 103 -10.42 -0.24 -17.53
C ASP A 103 -10.83 -1.52 -16.76
N PRO A 104 -11.81 -1.47 -15.86
CA PRO A 104 -12.36 -2.67 -15.22
C PRO A 104 -12.82 -3.76 -16.21
N GLU A 105 -13.19 -3.40 -17.45
CA GLU A 105 -13.53 -4.34 -18.52
C GLU A 105 -12.31 -5.05 -19.15
N ASP A 106 -11.10 -4.48 -19.01
CA ASP A 106 -9.84 -5.05 -19.49
C ASP A 106 -9.32 -6.22 -18.63
N LYS A 107 -10.06 -6.59 -17.55
CA LYS A 107 -9.76 -7.73 -16.67
C LYS A 107 -9.60 -9.07 -17.38
N LYS A 108 -10.02 -9.19 -18.64
CA LYS A 108 -9.80 -10.37 -19.48
C LYS A 108 -8.32 -10.59 -19.86
N ASN A 109 -7.46 -9.59 -19.70
CA ASN A 109 -6.02 -9.66 -20.00
C ASN A 109 -5.16 -9.57 -18.72
N GLY A 110 -5.31 -10.54 -17.81
CA GLY A 110 -4.60 -10.58 -16.53
C GLY A 110 -3.08 -10.36 -16.63
N ASP A 111 -2.42 -11.00 -17.60
CA ASP A 111 -0.98 -10.88 -17.83
C ASP A 111 -0.53 -9.46 -18.24
N TRP A 112 -1.41 -8.70 -18.90
CA TRP A 112 -1.12 -7.32 -19.29
C TRP A 112 -1.27 -6.38 -18.09
N ILE A 113 -2.33 -6.59 -17.30
CA ILE A 113 -2.57 -5.85 -16.06
C ILE A 113 -1.38 -6.02 -15.12
N GLU A 114 -0.93 -7.25 -14.89
CA GLU A 114 0.20 -7.51 -13.99
C GLU A 114 1.50 -6.83 -14.47
N LYS A 115 1.76 -6.83 -15.79
CA LYS A 115 2.90 -6.12 -16.38
C LYS A 115 2.81 -4.60 -16.26
N GLU A 116 1.61 -4.01 -16.35
CA GLU A 116 1.41 -2.57 -16.18
C GLU A 116 1.48 -2.17 -14.70
N TRP A 117 0.97 -3.00 -13.79
CA TRP A 117 1.14 -2.80 -12.34
C TRP A 117 2.60 -2.85 -11.92
N GLY A 118 3.41 -3.74 -12.53
CA GLY A 118 4.86 -3.80 -12.30
C GLY A 118 5.61 -2.53 -12.73
N LYS A 119 4.98 -1.64 -13.51
CA LYS A 119 5.53 -0.33 -13.90
C LYS A 119 5.03 0.82 -13.02
N SER A 120 4.18 0.54 -12.04
CA SER A 120 3.66 1.56 -11.15
C SER A 120 4.72 2.12 -10.22
N ILE A 121 4.63 3.40 -9.91
CA ILE A 121 5.52 4.09 -8.99
C ILE A 121 4.71 4.48 -7.77
N THR A 122 5.23 4.16 -6.58
CA THR A 122 4.62 4.50 -5.30
C THR A 122 5.50 5.53 -4.59
N ILE A 123 4.93 6.68 -4.24
CA ILE A 123 5.66 7.78 -3.60
C ILE A 123 4.93 8.20 -2.31
N PRO A 124 5.54 8.06 -1.14
CA PRO A 124 5.00 8.64 0.08
C PRO A 124 5.20 10.17 0.05
N VAL A 125 4.13 10.91 0.31
CA VAL A 125 4.12 12.39 0.34
C VAL A 125 3.30 12.87 1.53
N VAL A 126 3.55 14.11 1.94
CA VAL A 126 2.72 14.81 2.92
C VAL A 126 1.98 15.91 2.18
N LEU A 127 0.68 15.71 1.94
CA LEU A 127 -0.15 16.72 1.30
C LEU A 127 -0.89 17.54 2.37
N PRO A 128 -1.06 18.86 2.18
CA PRO A 128 -1.80 19.69 3.11
C PRO A 128 -3.30 19.33 3.16
N LEU A 129 -3.81 18.73 2.09
CA LEU A 129 -5.17 18.24 1.96
C LEU A 129 -5.16 16.95 1.14
N THR A 130 -6.05 16.02 1.48
CA THR A 130 -6.29 14.83 0.67
C THR A 130 -7.01 15.22 -0.62
N PRO A 131 -6.42 14.97 -1.81
CA PRO A 131 -7.07 15.19 -3.09
C PRO A 131 -8.33 14.35 -3.24
N ARG A 132 -9.33 14.87 -3.96
CA ARG A 132 -10.58 14.18 -4.28
C ARG A 132 -10.49 13.52 -5.64
N ILE A 133 -11.34 12.53 -5.88
CA ILE A 133 -11.50 11.93 -7.21
C ILE A 133 -11.88 13.03 -8.21
N GLY A 134 -11.18 13.07 -9.34
CA GLY A 134 -11.32 14.09 -10.38
C GLY A 134 -10.41 15.31 -10.20
N ASP A 135 -9.75 15.48 -9.05
CA ASP A 135 -8.78 16.56 -8.88
C ASP A 135 -7.56 16.34 -9.78
N TYR A 136 -7.07 17.43 -10.39
CA TYR A 136 -5.84 17.43 -11.16
C TYR A 136 -4.63 17.52 -10.25
N ILE A 137 -3.65 16.65 -10.46
CA ILE A 137 -2.37 16.67 -9.73
C ILE A 137 -1.24 16.83 -10.75
N GLU A 138 -0.43 17.87 -10.57
CA GLU A 138 0.89 17.96 -11.20
C GLU A 138 1.89 17.18 -10.33
N ILE A 139 2.73 16.37 -10.97
CA ILE A 139 3.77 15.56 -10.32
C ILE A 139 5.12 16.19 -10.69
N PRO A 140 5.62 17.15 -9.89
CA PRO A 140 6.72 18.02 -10.30
C PRO A 140 8.10 17.32 -10.34
N PHE A 141 8.24 16.16 -9.70
CA PHE A 141 9.54 15.49 -9.48
C PHE A 141 9.99 14.58 -10.63
N ILE A 142 9.22 14.49 -11.72
CA ILE A 142 9.63 13.77 -12.94
C ILE A 142 10.41 14.71 -13.89
N LYS A 143 10.36 16.03 -13.69
CA LYS A 143 11.16 17.02 -14.44
C LYS A 143 12.59 17.14 -13.91
N THR A 144 13.35 16.04 -13.87
CA THR A 144 14.80 16.11 -13.60
C THR A 144 15.58 15.20 -14.53
N SER A 145 15.54 15.50 -15.84
CA SER A 145 16.77 15.50 -16.61
C SER A 145 16.64 16.42 -17.82
N TYR A 146 17.63 17.30 -18.03
CA TYR A 146 17.83 18.05 -19.28
C TYR A 146 18.35 17.14 -20.43
N SER A 147 18.30 15.82 -20.22
CA SER A 147 18.39 14.81 -21.27
C SER A 147 16.99 14.31 -21.56
N TYR A 148 16.62 14.15 -22.82
CA TYR A 148 15.42 13.43 -23.24
C TYR A 148 15.55 11.92 -22.89
N SER A 149 15.75 11.57 -21.62
CA SER A 149 15.62 10.21 -21.15
C SER A 149 14.14 9.89 -21.04
N THR A 150 13.82 8.64 -21.29
CA THR A 150 12.48 8.06 -21.42
C THR A 150 11.62 8.12 -20.16
N ASP A 151 11.93 8.97 -19.17
CA ASP A 151 11.29 8.97 -17.85
C ASP A 151 10.31 10.13 -17.64
N ASP A 152 10.19 11.06 -18.60
CA ASP A 152 9.20 12.16 -18.66
C ASP A 152 7.74 11.70 -18.88
N LYS A 153 7.43 10.44 -18.57
CA LYS A 153 6.20 9.77 -19.01
C LYS A 153 4.93 10.29 -18.34
N TYR A 154 5.02 10.78 -17.10
CA TYR A 154 3.85 11.00 -16.23
C TYR A 154 3.96 12.28 -15.38
N ASN A 155 3.94 13.45 -16.03
CA ASN A 155 4.12 14.74 -15.35
C ASN A 155 2.86 15.27 -14.66
N SER A 156 1.69 14.71 -14.96
CA SER A 156 0.41 15.09 -14.38
C SER A 156 -0.69 14.08 -14.70
N GLY A 157 -1.77 14.11 -13.94
CA GLY A 157 -2.92 13.24 -14.12
C GLY A 157 -4.12 13.65 -13.28
N TYR A 158 -5.20 12.88 -13.41
CA TYR A 158 -6.34 13.00 -12.51
C TYR A 158 -6.30 11.93 -11.44
N VAL A 159 -6.77 12.30 -10.25
CA VAL A 159 -7.07 11.34 -9.19
C VAL A 159 -8.23 10.49 -9.64
N HIS A 160 -7.98 9.19 -9.79
CA HIS A 160 -8.98 8.22 -10.21
C HIS A 160 -9.63 7.52 -9.01
N ASP A 161 -8.85 7.24 -7.98
CA ASP A 161 -9.29 6.49 -6.81
C ASP A 161 -8.55 7.01 -5.56
N VAL A 162 -9.24 7.00 -4.42
CA VAL A 162 -8.69 7.37 -3.11
C VAL A 162 -9.07 6.28 -2.14
N ARG A 163 -8.07 5.53 -1.65
CA ARG A 163 -8.28 4.44 -0.69
C ARG A 163 -7.69 4.80 0.65
N HIS A 164 -8.48 4.58 1.70
CA HIS A 164 -8.07 4.80 3.07
C HIS A 164 -7.79 3.46 3.74
N THR A 165 -6.61 3.33 4.33
CA THR A 165 -6.24 2.18 5.17
C THR A 165 -5.85 2.70 6.55
N ILE A 166 -6.45 2.14 7.60
CA ILE A 166 -6.15 2.50 8.99
C ILE A 166 -5.31 1.39 9.59
N ASN A 167 -4.08 1.72 9.98
CA ASN A 167 -3.11 0.83 10.59
C ASN A 167 -2.76 1.34 11.99
N GLY A 168 -3.54 0.91 13.00
CA GLY A 168 -3.44 1.48 14.35
C GLY A 168 -3.76 2.97 14.34
N THR A 169 -2.87 3.80 14.86
CA THR A 169 -3.07 5.27 14.92
C THR A 169 -2.67 6.04 13.65
N ARG A 170 -2.25 5.33 12.59
CA ARG A 170 -1.85 5.91 11.30
C ARG A 170 -2.90 5.63 10.23
N GLN A 171 -3.28 6.66 9.49
CA GLN A 171 -4.08 6.54 8.29
C GLN A 171 -3.19 6.70 7.06
N GLU A 172 -3.21 5.69 6.20
CA GLU A 172 -2.56 5.70 4.90
C GLU A 172 -3.62 5.97 3.83
N ILE A 173 -3.38 7.00 3.03
CA ILE A 173 -4.30 7.41 1.97
C ILE A 173 -3.60 7.18 0.65
N LEU A 174 -3.97 6.10 -0.02
CA LEU A 174 -3.51 5.77 -1.36
C LEU A 174 -4.29 6.60 -2.38
N ILE A 175 -3.59 7.42 -3.15
CA ILE A 175 -4.14 8.26 -4.21
C ILE A 175 -3.69 7.68 -5.54
N LEU A 176 -4.62 7.08 -6.27
CA LEU A 176 -4.35 6.54 -7.59
C LEU A 176 -4.41 7.67 -8.61
N ILE A 177 -3.29 7.97 -9.25
CA ILE A 177 -3.21 8.96 -10.32
C ILE A 177 -3.14 8.21 -11.64
N SER A 178 -4.11 8.50 -12.52
CA SER A 178 -4.06 8.09 -13.92
C SER A 178 -3.40 9.21 -14.72
N PRO A 179 -2.13 9.05 -15.12
CA PRO A 179 -1.41 10.09 -15.79
C PRO A 179 -1.86 10.22 -17.24
N PHE A 180 -1.79 11.43 -17.79
CA PHE A 180 -2.01 11.61 -19.22
C PHE A 180 -0.89 10.92 -20.01
N LYS A 181 -1.25 10.20 -21.08
CA LYS A 181 -0.27 9.87 -22.13
C LYS A 181 0.29 11.20 -22.64
N SER A 182 1.56 11.48 -22.37
CA SER A 182 2.20 12.68 -22.87
C SER A 182 2.17 12.71 -24.40
N PHE A 183 2.28 13.89 -25.02
CA PHE A 183 2.33 14.03 -26.49
C PHE A 183 3.43 13.14 -27.11
N TYR A 184 4.50 12.92 -26.35
CA TYR A 184 5.59 12.01 -26.68
C TYR A 184 5.12 10.54 -26.85
N TYR A 185 4.23 10.05 -25.98
CA TYR A 185 3.71 8.69 -26.07
C TYR A 185 2.85 8.47 -27.31
N LYS A 186 2.00 9.46 -27.64
CA LYS A 186 1.25 9.45 -28.91
C LYS A 186 2.20 9.43 -30.10
N TRP A 187 3.28 10.21 -30.05
CA TRP A 187 4.28 10.23 -31.12
C TRP A 187 5.05 8.91 -31.25
N GLU A 188 5.43 8.25 -30.15
CA GLU A 188 6.10 6.94 -30.19
C GLU A 188 5.20 5.82 -30.71
N GLU A 189 3.92 5.79 -30.33
CA GLU A 189 2.93 4.87 -30.90
C GLU A 189 2.80 5.09 -32.42
N MET A 190 2.63 6.34 -32.85
CA MET A 190 2.58 6.69 -34.29
C MET A 190 3.87 6.31 -35.03
N LYS A 191 5.04 6.48 -34.40
CA LYS A 191 6.33 6.08 -34.99
C LYS A 191 6.44 4.56 -35.13
N LYS A 192 5.96 3.80 -34.15
CA LYS A 192 5.95 2.34 -34.19
C LYS A 192 5.03 1.84 -35.31
N GLU A 193 3.80 2.34 -35.36
CA GLU A 193 2.84 2.04 -36.43
C GLU A 193 3.40 2.38 -37.82
N TYR A 194 4.04 3.54 -37.95
CA TYR A 194 4.69 3.94 -39.20
C TYR A 194 5.81 2.98 -39.62
N ASN A 195 6.64 2.53 -38.68
CA ASN A 195 7.73 1.59 -38.96
C ASN A 195 7.22 0.19 -39.30
N ASP A 196 6.16 -0.27 -38.63
CA ASP A 196 5.52 -1.56 -38.91
C ASP A 196 4.83 -1.53 -40.28
N ASN A 197 4.16 -0.44 -40.63
CA ASN A 197 3.61 -0.23 -41.97
C ASN A 197 4.72 -0.22 -43.04
N LYS A 198 5.86 0.44 -42.79
CA LYS A 198 7.03 0.39 -43.70
C LYS A 198 7.55 -1.03 -43.92
N ARG A 199 7.66 -1.83 -42.85
CA ARG A 199 8.10 -3.23 -42.93
C ARG A 199 7.10 -4.07 -43.73
N TRP A 200 5.81 -3.89 -43.48
CA TRP A 200 4.74 -4.57 -44.20
C TRP A 200 4.73 -4.22 -45.69
N LEU A 201 4.86 -2.94 -46.05
CA LEU A 201 4.96 -2.49 -47.44
C LEU A 201 6.22 -3.04 -48.15
N ALA A 202 7.34 -3.10 -47.44
CA ALA A 202 8.58 -3.69 -47.98
C ALA A 202 8.41 -5.20 -48.24
N TRP A 203 7.74 -5.91 -47.34
CA TRP A 203 7.40 -7.33 -47.51
C TRP A 203 6.49 -7.56 -48.72
N LEU A 204 5.39 -6.80 -48.86
CA LEU A 204 4.50 -6.89 -50.03
C LEU A 204 5.22 -6.63 -51.36
N LYS A 205 6.15 -5.68 -51.38
CA LYS A 205 6.94 -5.37 -52.58
C LYS A 205 7.90 -6.51 -52.93
N ALA A 206 8.51 -7.14 -51.93
CA ALA A 206 9.36 -8.31 -52.12
C ALA A 206 8.58 -9.53 -52.63
N GLU A 207 7.33 -9.69 -52.18
CA GLU A 207 6.45 -10.78 -52.59
C GLU A 207 5.95 -10.60 -54.03
N LYS A 208 5.58 -9.38 -54.43
CA LYS A 208 5.24 -9.07 -55.84
C LYS A 208 6.39 -9.29 -56.82
N ASN A 209 7.64 -9.17 -56.38
CA ASN A 209 8.81 -9.39 -57.22
C ASN A 209 9.24 -10.88 -57.27
N ARG A 210 8.58 -11.75 -56.51
CA ARG A 210 8.82 -13.21 -56.49
C ARG A 210 7.92 -13.97 -57.48
N PHE A 211 6.92 -13.31 -58.05
CA PHE A 211 6.03 -13.82 -59.09
C PHE A 211 6.15 -12.95 -60.35
#